data_AF-A0A1X2LPZ3-F1
#
_entry.id   AF-A0A1X2LPZ3-F1
#
_cell.length_a   1.000
_cell.length_b   1.000
_cell.length_c   1.000
_cell.angle_alpha   90.00
_cell.angle_beta   90.00
_cell.angle_gamma   90.00
#
_symmetry.space_group_name_H-M   'P 1'
#
loop_
_entity.id
_entity.type
_entity.pdbx_description
1 polymer ?
#
loop_
_entity_poly.entity_id
_entity_poly.type
_entity_poly.pdbx_seq_one_letter_code
_entity_poly.pdbx_strand_id
1 'polypeptide(L)'
;MAAPVSVRDDLSRLVARLVALSPGDGRIAGLVRRVCARALSLPPLPSEVAVGEPESQAEAVVAEFAEQFSVDVSAITGEQRSRLWKHLGDATFGVVVAMYIADFVPRVRAGLEALGVGAQYLGWVTGPIVWDHTTDPADVVFNDFLPAVARMRALDPVTAELVRLRGAAQHNCRLCKSLRESTALDAGGSETLYGEIERFETSILLDDRAKAGIMYADALIWTPAHLAVDDAAEVRSRFSDAEAVELTFDIMRNASNKIAVSLAADAPTVTRGTQRYRLGLDGQTVFS
;
A
#
# COMPACT_ATOMS: atom_id res chain seq x y z
N MET A 1 9.73 8.16 20.00
CA MET A 1 9.72 6.93 20.85
C MET A 1 9.52 5.74 19.93
N ALA A 2 10.13 4.58 20.19
CA ALA A 2 9.87 3.38 19.39
C ALA A 2 8.43 2.87 19.65
N ALA A 3 7.82 2.22 18.65
CA ALA A 3 6.50 1.60 18.83
C ALA A 3 6.54 0.56 19.98
N PRO A 4 5.43 0.34 20.71
CA PRO A 4 5.36 -0.71 21.70
C PRO A 4 5.80 -2.06 21.10
N VAL A 5 6.60 -2.83 21.84
CA VAL A 5 7.19 -4.10 21.35
C VAL A 5 6.13 -5.04 20.78
N SER A 6 4.95 -5.12 21.40
CA SER A 6 3.85 -5.95 20.90
C SER A 6 3.34 -5.53 19.51
N VAL A 7 3.22 -4.22 19.25
CA VAL A 7 2.79 -3.69 17.94
C VAL A 7 3.83 -3.99 16.88
N ARG A 8 5.12 -3.82 17.21
CA ARG A 8 6.23 -4.13 16.30
C ARG A 8 6.25 -5.62 15.93
N ASP A 9 6.20 -6.48 16.93
CA ASP A 9 6.30 -7.93 16.73
C ASP A 9 5.08 -8.45 15.95
N ASP A 10 3.88 -7.90 16.20
CA ASP A 10 2.68 -8.18 15.42
C ASP A 10 2.82 -7.77 13.95
N LEU A 11 3.29 -6.55 13.66
CA LEU A 11 3.48 -6.08 12.28
C LEU A 11 4.53 -6.90 11.55
N SER A 12 5.68 -7.18 12.18
CA SER A 12 6.72 -8.05 11.62
C SER A 12 6.17 -9.42 11.23
N ARG A 13 5.36 -10.04 12.11
CA ARG A 13 4.70 -11.32 11.84
C ARG A 13 3.69 -11.23 10.71
N LEU A 14 2.89 -10.16 10.64
CA LEU A 14 1.90 -9.96 9.58
C LEU A 14 2.57 -9.78 8.22
N VAL A 15 3.64 -8.98 8.12
CA VAL A 15 4.40 -8.82 6.88
C VAL A 15 5.02 -10.15 6.46
N ALA A 16 5.63 -10.89 7.39
CA ALA A 16 6.15 -12.23 7.10
C ALA A 16 5.06 -13.19 6.59
N ARG A 17 3.85 -13.12 7.16
CA ARG A 17 2.70 -13.91 6.70
C ARG A 17 2.27 -13.52 5.29
N LEU A 18 2.21 -12.24 4.95
CA LEU A 18 1.92 -11.79 3.58
C LEU A 18 2.95 -12.33 2.58
N VAL A 19 4.24 -12.34 2.96
CA VAL A 19 5.34 -12.89 2.13
C VAL A 19 5.23 -14.41 1.97
N ALA A 20 4.73 -15.12 2.97
CA ALA A 20 4.59 -16.57 2.95
C ALA A 20 3.41 -17.09 2.11
N LEU A 21 2.47 -16.23 1.69
CA LEU A 21 1.31 -16.67 0.89
C LEU A 21 1.76 -17.15 -0.50
N SER A 22 1.42 -18.38 -0.85
CA SER A 22 1.71 -19.05 -2.13
C SER A 22 0.52 -19.93 -2.55
N PRO A 23 -0.68 -19.34 -2.73
CA PRO A 23 -1.90 -20.12 -2.95
C PRO A 23 -1.81 -20.96 -4.23
N GLY A 24 -2.47 -22.12 -4.20
CA GLY A 24 -2.46 -23.07 -5.32
C GLY A 24 -1.08 -23.70 -5.52
N ASP A 25 -0.62 -23.75 -6.77
CA ASP A 25 0.69 -24.28 -7.14
C ASP A 25 1.83 -23.25 -6.99
N GLY A 26 1.54 -22.05 -6.48
CA GLY A 26 2.51 -20.98 -6.27
C GLY A 26 3.02 -20.30 -7.55
N ARG A 27 2.67 -20.78 -8.74
CA ARG A 27 3.24 -20.28 -10.00
C ARG A 27 2.77 -18.87 -10.33
N ILE A 28 1.48 -18.58 -10.18
CA ILE A 28 0.96 -17.22 -10.40
C ILE A 28 1.55 -16.24 -9.38
N ALA A 29 1.70 -16.65 -8.11
CA ALA A 29 2.34 -15.84 -7.08
C ALA A 29 3.80 -15.52 -7.44
N GLY A 30 4.56 -16.51 -7.90
CA GLY A 30 5.93 -16.33 -8.37
C GLY A 30 6.04 -15.39 -9.57
N LEU A 31 5.12 -15.50 -10.53
CA LEU A 31 5.06 -14.63 -11.70
C LEU A 31 4.79 -13.17 -11.31
N VAL A 32 3.74 -12.91 -10.52
CA VAL A 32 3.40 -11.53 -10.13
C VAL A 32 4.52 -10.89 -9.29
N ARG A 33 5.16 -11.64 -8.39
CA ARG A 33 6.31 -11.16 -7.62
C ARG A 33 7.46 -10.69 -8.50
N ARG A 34 7.81 -11.47 -9.53
CA ARG A 34 8.85 -11.09 -10.49
C ARG A 34 8.45 -9.86 -11.31
N VAL A 35 7.23 -9.85 -11.84
CA VAL A 35 6.76 -8.77 -12.72
C VAL A 35 6.66 -7.44 -11.97
N CYS A 36 6.01 -7.43 -10.80
CA CYS A 36 5.89 -6.23 -9.97
C CYS A 36 7.28 -5.71 -9.60
N ALA A 37 8.17 -6.57 -9.11
CA ALA A 37 9.52 -6.16 -8.72
C ALA A 37 10.33 -5.55 -9.88
N ARG A 38 10.23 -6.14 -11.08
CA ARG A 38 10.85 -5.58 -12.29
C ARG A 38 10.28 -4.22 -12.64
N ALA A 39 8.96 -4.06 -12.62
CA ALA A 39 8.30 -2.77 -12.89
C ALA A 39 8.74 -1.68 -11.91
N LEU A 40 9.02 -2.05 -10.65
CA LEU A 40 9.46 -1.15 -9.60
C LEU A 40 10.98 -0.94 -9.53
N SER A 41 11.76 -1.72 -10.30
CA SER A 41 13.21 -1.81 -10.16
C SER A 41 13.68 -2.18 -8.74
N LEU A 42 12.90 -3.01 -8.04
CA LEU A 42 13.19 -3.50 -6.69
C LEU A 42 13.50 -5.01 -6.69
N PRO A 43 14.14 -5.54 -5.63
CA PRO A 43 14.24 -6.99 -5.44
C PRO A 43 12.84 -7.63 -5.30
N PRO A 44 12.58 -8.77 -5.97
CA PRO A 44 11.31 -9.46 -5.81
C PRO A 44 11.14 -10.01 -4.41
N LEU A 45 9.87 -10.14 -3.99
CA LEU A 45 9.56 -11.01 -2.86
C LEU A 45 10.03 -12.43 -3.18
N PRO A 46 10.45 -13.21 -2.16
CA PRO A 46 10.79 -14.61 -2.33
C PRO A 46 9.65 -15.38 -3.01
N SER A 47 9.97 -16.37 -3.82
CA SER A 47 8.99 -17.22 -4.51
C SER A 47 9.38 -18.67 -4.32
N GLU A 48 8.41 -19.50 -3.93
CA GLU A 48 8.60 -20.94 -3.81
C GLU A 48 8.88 -21.59 -5.17
N VAL A 49 8.10 -21.18 -6.17
CA VAL A 49 8.23 -21.60 -7.55
C VAL A 49 8.98 -20.50 -8.31
N ALA A 50 10.16 -20.84 -8.82
CA ALA A 50 10.93 -19.95 -9.67
C ALA A 50 10.24 -19.83 -11.04
N VAL A 51 9.77 -18.62 -11.38
CA VAL A 51 9.12 -18.34 -12.66
C VAL A 51 10.01 -17.45 -13.51
N GLY A 52 10.43 -17.99 -14.66
CA GLY A 52 11.27 -17.31 -15.63
C GLY A 52 10.46 -16.35 -16.51
N GLU A 53 9.46 -16.83 -17.24
CA GLU A 53 8.62 -16.04 -18.14
C GLU A 53 7.19 -16.62 -18.16
N PRO A 54 6.18 -15.87 -18.65
CA PRO A 54 4.85 -16.43 -18.90
C PRO A 54 4.92 -17.62 -19.87
N GLU A 55 4.29 -18.74 -19.50
CA GLU A 55 4.25 -19.97 -20.32
C GLU A 55 2.87 -20.22 -20.94
N SER A 56 1.88 -19.39 -20.61
CA SER A 56 0.51 -19.49 -21.15
C SER A 56 -0.07 -18.11 -21.47
N GLN A 57 -1.15 -18.09 -22.26
CA GLN A 57 -1.88 -16.84 -22.53
C GLN A 57 -2.46 -16.23 -21.24
N ALA A 58 -2.94 -17.06 -20.32
CA ALA A 58 -3.43 -16.60 -19.03
C ALA A 58 -2.31 -15.92 -18.22
N GLU A 59 -1.12 -16.54 -18.17
CA GLU A 59 0.06 -15.94 -17.51
C GLU A 59 0.51 -14.65 -18.19
N ALA A 60 0.46 -14.58 -19.52
CA ALA A 60 0.83 -13.35 -20.24
C ALA A 60 -0.12 -12.20 -19.91
N VAL A 61 -1.42 -12.47 -19.80
CA VAL A 61 -2.42 -11.48 -19.37
C VAL A 61 -2.22 -11.06 -17.91
N VAL A 62 -1.90 -12.00 -17.02
CA VAL A 62 -1.57 -11.72 -15.62
C VAL A 62 -0.33 -10.84 -15.51
N ALA A 63 0.73 -11.15 -16.27
CA ALA A 63 1.97 -10.37 -16.29
C ALA A 63 1.73 -8.94 -16.80
N GLU A 64 1.04 -8.78 -17.94
CA GLU A 64 0.70 -7.46 -18.47
C GLU A 64 -0.10 -6.62 -17.45
N PHE A 65 -1.09 -7.24 -16.81
CA PHE A 65 -1.92 -6.57 -15.82
C PHE A 65 -1.13 -6.20 -14.54
N ALA A 66 -0.25 -7.09 -14.06
CA ALA A 66 0.59 -6.84 -12.89
C ALA A 66 1.63 -5.72 -13.12
N GLU A 67 2.19 -5.65 -14.33
CA GLU A 67 3.08 -4.56 -14.73
C GLU A 67 2.34 -3.22 -14.72
N GLN A 68 1.18 -3.14 -15.40
CA GLN A 68 0.36 -1.93 -15.40
C GLN A 68 -0.10 -1.55 -13.97
N PHE A 69 -0.51 -2.53 -13.16
CA PHE A 69 -0.89 -2.33 -11.75
C PHE A 69 0.25 -1.69 -10.94
N SER A 70 1.48 -2.12 -11.17
CA SER A 70 2.66 -1.63 -10.44
C SER A 70 3.08 -0.24 -10.90
N VAL A 71 3.08 0.01 -12.22
CA VAL A 71 3.49 1.28 -12.83
C VAL A 71 2.46 2.38 -12.60
N ASP A 72 1.20 2.14 -12.98
CA ASP A 72 0.10 3.09 -12.82
C ASP A 72 -1.24 2.35 -12.88
N VAL A 73 -1.80 2.07 -11.71
CA VAL A 73 -3.09 1.38 -11.58
C VAL A 73 -4.24 2.18 -12.20
N SER A 74 -4.13 3.51 -12.25
CA SER A 74 -5.20 4.39 -12.74
C SER A 74 -5.37 4.30 -14.25
N ALA A 75 -4.31 3.88 -14.96
CA ALA A 75 -4.29 3.68 -16.41
C ALA A 75 -4.75 2.27 -16.84
N ILE A 76 -5.14 1.38 -15.91
CA ILE A 76 -5.72 0.08 -16.27
C ILE A 76 -7.02 0.27 -17.07
N THR A 77 -7.05 -0.29 -18.27
CA THR A 77 -8.17 -0.14 -19.22
C THR A 77 -9.30 -1.13 -18.97
N GLY A 78 -10.47 -0.85 -19.56
CA GLY A 78 -11.59 -1.82 -19.58
C GLY A 78 -11.22 -3.13 -20.28
N GLU A 79 -10.42 -3.07 -21.36
CA GLU A 79 -9.97 -4.25 -22.10
C GLU A 79 -9.03 -5.13 -21.26
N GLN A 80 -8.08 -4.52 -20.54
CA GLN A 80 -7.21 -5.25 -19.61
C GLN A 80 -8.02 -5.98 -18.54
N ARG A 81 -9.02 -5.32 -17.93
CA ARG A 81 -9.94 -5.96 -16.98
C ARG A 81 -10.71 -7.13 -17.60
N SER A 82 -11.30 -6.93 -18.79
CA SER A 82 -12.07 -7.98 -19.47
C SER A 82 -11.21 -9.19 -19.83
N ARG A 83 -9.97 -8.98 -20.28
CA ARG A 83 -9.03 -10.07 -20.58
C ARG A 83 -8.62 -10.82 -19.31
N LEU A 84 -8.30 -10.10 -18.22
CA LEU A 84 -7.95 -10.72 -16.94
C LEU A 84 -9.10 -11.61 -16.44
N TRP A 85 -10.32 -11.07 -16.41
CA TRP A 85 -11.50 -11.82 -15.97
C TRP A 85 -11.79 -13.04 -16.86
N LYS A 86 -11.65 -12.90 -18.18
CA LYS A 86 -11.82 -14.00 -19.14
C LYS A 86 -10.90 -15.18 -18.85
N HIS A 87 -9.67 -14.92 -18.41
CA HIS A 87 -8.67 -15.97 -18.17
C HIS A 87 -8.68 -16.52 -16.74
N LEU A 88 -9.02 -15.72 -15.74
CA LEU A 88 -8.96 -16.12 -14.33
C LEU A 88 -10.32 -16.47 -13.72
N GLY A 89 -11.42 -15.93 -14.25
CA GLY A 89 -12.76 -16.08 -13.67
C GLY A 89 -12.78 -15.68 -12.20
N ASP A 90 -13.29 -16.55 -11.35
CA ASP A 90 -13.44 -16.33 -9.91
C ASP A 90 -12.10 -16.11 -9.18
N ALA A 91 -10.98 -16.58 -9.75
CA ALA A 91 -9.65 -16.38 -9.18
C ALA A 91 -9.13 -14.94 -9.33
N THR A 92 -9.80 -14.09 -10.14
CA THR A 92 -9.34 -12.73 -10.47
C THR A 92 -9.05 -11.90 -9.22
N PHE A 93 -9.95 -11.92 -8.24
CA PHE A 93 -9.80 -11.10 -7.04
C PHE A 93 -8.57 -11.51 -6.22
N GLY A 94 -8.41 -12.81 -5.94
CA GLY A 94 -7.26 -13.34 -5.19
C GLY A 94 -5.92 -13.05 -5.88
N VAL A 95 -5.87 -13.13 -7.21
CA VAL A 95 -4.66 -12.80 -7.97
C VAL A 95 -4.35 -11.30 -7.89
N VAL A 96 -5.34 -10.41 -7.96
CA VAL A 96 -5.13 -8.96 -7.78
C VAL A 96 -4.66 -8.63 -6.36
N VAL A 97 -5.15 -9.33 -5.33
CA VAL A 97 -4.63 -9.18 -3.97
C VAL A 97 -3.17 -9.63 -3.89
N ALA A 98 -2.81 -10.75 -4.54
CA ALA A 98 -1.42 -11.18 -4.63
C ALA A 98 -0.53 -10.17 -5.39
N MET A 99 -1.05 -9.51 -6.43
CA MET A 99 -0.37 -8.40 -7.12
C MET A 99 -0.13 -7.21 -6.18
N TYR A 100 -1.11 -6.82 -5.36
CA TYR A 100 -0.94 -5.77 -4.35
C TYR A 100 0.16 -6.11 -3.34
N ILE A 101 0.20 -7.35 -2.85
CA ILE A 101 1.27 -7.81 -1.95
C ILE A 101 2.63 -7.74 -2.65
N ALA A 102 2.72 -8.26 -3.88
CA ALA A 102 3.92 -8.27 -4.71
C ALA A 102 4.42 -6.87 -5.12
N ASP A 103 3.50 -5.90 -5.25
CA ASP A 103 3.81 -4.50 -5.56
C ASP A 103 4.23 -3.73 -4.31
N PHE A 104 3.46 -3.81 -3.22
CA PHE A 104 3.62 -2.85 -2.12
C PHE A 104 4.52 -3.31 -0.98
N VAL A 105 4.67 -4.62 -0.73
CA VAL A 105 5.62 -5.09 0.30
C VAL A 105 7.07 -4.74 -0.07
N PRO A 106 7.54 -4.88 -1.32
CA PRO A 106 8.88 -4.40 -1.70
C PRO A 106 9.07 -2.89 -1.50
N ARG A 107 8.03 -2.08 -1.76
CA ARG A 107 8.09 -0.63 -1.51
C ARG A 107 8.28 -0.34 -0.02
N VAL A 108 7.47 -0.96 0.83
CA VAL A 108 7.61 -0.84 2.30
C VAL A 108 8.98 -1.29 2.77
N ARG A 109 9.52 -2.39 2.21
CA ARG A 109 10.88 -2.81 2.49
C ARG A 109 11.90 -1.70 2.19
N ALA A 110 11.86 -1.13 0.98
CA ALA A 110 12.76 -0.04 0.59
C ALA A 110 12.63 1.17 1.53
N GLY A 111 11.39 1.55 1.89
CA GLY A 111 11.12 2.62 2.84
C GLY A 111 11.72 2.37 4.23
N LEU A 112 11.44 1.21 4.82
CA LEU A 112 11.94 0.86 6.16
C LEU A 112 13.47 0.70 6.20
N GLU A 113 14.09 0.18 5.13
CA GLU A 113 15.54 0.13 4.98
C GLU A 113 16.13 1.55 4.88
N ALA A 114 15.55 2.42 4.06
CA ALA A 114 16.00 3.82 3.92
C ALA A 114 15.84 4.61 5.23
N LEU A 115 14.81 4.32 6.03
CA LEU A 115 14.62 4.92 7.36
C LEU A 115 15.55 4.34 8.44
N GLY A 116 16.29 3.26 8.16
CA GLY A 116 17.19 2.62 9.13
C GLY A 116 16.49 1.75 10.18
N VAL A 117 15.20 1.44 9.98
CA VAL A 117 14.37 0.64 10.91
C VAL A 117 14.05 -0.76 10.37
N GLY A 118 14.50 -1.10 9.16
CA GLY A 118 14.16 -2.35 8.47
C GLY A 118 14.43 -3.63 9.27
N ALA A 119 15.53 -3.69 10.02
CA ALA A 119 15.91 -4.86 10.83
C ALA A 119 14.84 -5.28 11.86
N GLN A 120 13.93 -4.38 12.22
CA GLN A 120 12.87 -4.59 13.20
C GLN A 120 11.60 -5.24 12.62
N TYR A 121 11.37 -5.11 11.31
CA TYR A 121 10.10 -5.47 10.65
C TYR A 121 10.28 -6.44 9.48
N LEU A 122 11.52 -6.62 9.00
CA LEU A 122 11.85 -7.39 7.80
C LEU A 122 12.53 -8.72 8.12
N GLY A 123 12.17 -9.36 9.24
CA GLY A 123 12.76 -10.63 9.65
C GLY A 123 12.63 -11.75 8.60
N TRP A 124 11.62 -11.67 7.73
CA TRP A 124 11.42 -12.58 6.59
C TRP A 124 12.53 -12.49 5.52
N VAL A 125 13.33 -11.42 5.48
CA VAL A 125 14.41 -11.25 4.49
C VAL A 125 15.54 -12.25 4.71
N THR A 126 15.82 -12.59 5.97
CA THR A 126 16.91 -13.51 6.35
C THR A 126 16.41 -14.80 7.02
N GLY A 127 15.14 -14.85 7.39
CA GLY A 127 14.52 -16.00 8.05
C GLY A 127 14.02 -17.07 7.07
N PRO A 128 13.79 -18.30 7.55
CA PRO A 128 13.12 -19.33 6.75
C PRO A 128 11.67 -18.93 6.47
N ILE A 129 11.18 -19.28 5.29
CA ILE A 129 9.79 -19.06 4.88
C ILE A 129 9.07 -20.40 4.90
N VAL A 130 7.98 -20.48 5.66
CA VAL A 130 7.05 -21.60 5.64
C VAL A 130 5.89 -21.19 4.75
N TRP A 131 5.80 -21.76 3.55
CA TRP A 131 4.80 -21.39 2.56
C TRP A 131 3.38 -21.78 2.98
N ASP A 132 2.45 -20.85 2.80
CA ASP A 132 1.02 -21.03 3.04
C ASP A 132 0.28 -21.11 1.71
N HIS A 133 -0.19 -22.31 1.37
CA HIS A 133 -0.90 -22.60 0.12
C HIS A 133 -2.43 -22.54 0.26
N THR A 134 -2.92 -22.35 1.48
CA THR A 134 -4.33 -22.62 1.83
C THR A 134 -5.09 -21.37 2.23
N THR A 135 -4.42 -20.39 2.82
CA THR A 135 -5.07 -19.15 3.24
C THR A 135 -5.37 -18.27 2.03
N ASP A 136 -6.59 -17.72 1.96
CA ASP A 136 -6.92 -16.68 0.99
C ASP A 136 -6.11 -15.40 1.30
N PRO A 137 -5.28 -14.89 0.36
CA PRO A 137 -4.57 -13.64 0.55
C PRO A 137 -5.46 -12.46 0.94
N ALA A 138 -6.71 -12.44 0.47
CA ALA A 138 -7.67 -11.39 0.81
C ALA A 138 -7.95 -11.35 2.31
N ASP A 139 -8.10 -12.50 2.96
CA ASP A 139 -8.36 -12.56 4.40
C ASP A 139 -7.20 -11.96 5.20
N VAL A 140 -5.95 -12.31 4.85
CA VAL A 140 -4.78 -11.76 5.56
C VAL A 140 -4.66 -10.26 5.33
N VAL A 141 -4.92 -9.77 4.12
CA VAL A 141 -4.87 -8.34 3.84
C VAL A 141 -5.98 -7.59 4.57
N PHE A 142 -7.24 -7.94 4.33
CA PHE A 142 -8.39 -7.14 4.76
C PHE A 142 -8.79 -7.36 6.22
N ASN A 143 -8.61 -8.57 6.77
CA ASN A 143 -9.05 -8.89 8.12
C ASN A 143 -7.92 -8.80 9.16
N ASP A 144 -6.66 -8.96 8.74
CA ASP A 144 -5.52 -8.94 9.67
C ASP A 144 -4.62 -7.72 9.49
N PHE A 145 -4.00 -7.55 8.31
CA PHE A 145 -2.97 -6.54 8.07
C PHE A 145 -3.53 -5.12 8.09
N LEU A 146 -4.54 -4.82 7.27
CA LEU A 146 -5.09 -3.45 7.17
C LEU A 146 -5.67 -2.97 8.52
N PRO A 147 -6.42 -3.78 9.29
CA PRO A 147 -6.87 -3.37 10.62
C PRO A 147 -5.74 -3.20 11.62
N ALA A 148 -4.68 -4.02 11.55
CA ALA A 148 -3.52 -3.86 12.44
C ALA A 148 -2.81 -2.52 12.24
N VAL A 149 -2.58 -2.12 10.99
CA VAL A 149 -2.04 -0.80 10.68
C VAL A 149 -3.02 0.30 11.10
N ALA A 150 -4.31 0.13 10.82
CA ALA A 150 -5.37 1.09 11.19
C ALA A 150 -5.53 1.32 12.70
N ARG A 151 -4.94 0.48 13.56
CA ARG A 151 -4.94 0.65 15.03
C ARG A 151 -3.71 1.39 15.56
N MET A 152 -2.72 1.68 14.71
CA MET A 152 -1.57 2.47 15.09
C MET A 152 -1.99 3.94 15.35
N ARG A 153 -1.31 4.63 16.27
CA ARG A 153 -1.73 5.95 16.79
C ARG A 153 -0.55 6.88 17.09
N ALA A 154 0.63 6.58 16.58
CA ALA A 154 1.82 7.41 16.73
C ALA A 154 1.76 8.62 15.79
N LEU A 155 1.29 8.44 14.55
CA LEU A 155 1.20 9.52 13.57
C LEU A 155 -0.02 10.39 13.85
N ASP A 156 0.14 11.71 13.73
CA ASP A 156 -0.97 12.64 13.90
C ASP A 156 -2.01 12.47 12.77
N PRO A 157 -3.31 12.56 13.08
CA PRO A 157 -4.36 12.22 12.13
C PRO A 157 -4.43 13.18 10.94
N VAL A 158 -3.97 14.43 11.09
CA VAL A 158 -3.94 15.41 9.99
C VAL A 158 -2.90 15.03 8.95
N THR A 159 -1.67 14.70 9.37
CA THR A 159 -0.61 14.23 8.47
C THR A 159 -0.99 12.89 7.82
N ALA A 160 -1.57 11.96 8.58
CA ALA A 160 -2.06 10.69 8.05
C ALA A 160 -3.10 10.90 6.93
N GLU A 161 -4.04 11.82 7.12
CA GLU A 161 -5.08 12.13 6.14
C GLU A 161 -4.53 12.85 4.89
N LEU A 162 -3.59 13.78 5.07
CA LEU A 162 -2.89 14.45 3.95
C LEU A 162 -2.19 13.43 3.04
N VAL A 163 -1.45 12.48 3.64
CA VAL A 163 -0.74 11.42 2.92
C VAL A 163 -1.72 10.44 2.28
N ARG A 164 -2.80 10.06 2.98
CA ARG A 164 -3.87 9.21 2.41
C ARG A 164 -4.48 9.84 1.17
N LEU A 165 -4.83 11.12 1.24
CA LEU A 165 -5.45 11.85 0.13
C LEU A 165 -4.47 12.04 -1.04
N ARG A 166 -3.18 12.26 -0.76
CA ARG A 166 -2.14 12.26 -1.80
C ARG A 166 -2.08 10.94 -2.55
N GLY A 167 -1.98 9.81 -1.84
CA GLY A 167 -1.96 8.48 -2.46
C GLY A 167 -3.26 8.15 -3.20
N ALA A 168 -4.42 8.57 -2.66
CA ALA A 168 -5.71 8.42 -3.33
C ALA A 168 -5.79 9.19 -4.65
N ALA A 169 -5.21 10.39 -4.71
CA ALA A 169 -5.11 11.16 -5.94
C ALA A 169 -4.23 10.47 -6.98
N GLN A 170 -3.06 9.96 -6.56
CA GLN A 170 -2.12 9.26 -7.43
C GLN A 170 -2.68 7.96 -8.03
N HIS A 171 -3.40 7.18 -7.23
CA HIS A 171 -4.07 5.97 -7.72
C HIS A 171 -5.43 6.27 -8.37
N ASN A 172 -5.85 7.53 -8.43
CA ASN A 172 -7.16 7.96 -8.91
C ASN A 172 -8.36 7.23 -8.25
N CYS A 173 -8.24 6.84 -6.97
CA CYS A 173 -9.30 6.14 -6.25
C CYS A 173 -10.50 7.05 -5.97
N ARG A 174 -11.62 6.87 -6.70
CA ARG A 174 -12.81 7.76 -6.58
C ARG A 174 -13.49 7.60 -5.22
N LEU A 175 -13.59 6.37 -4.71
CA LEU A 175 -14.05 6.04 -3.35
C LEU A 175 -13.25 6.78 -2.28
N CYS A 176 -11.92 6.70 -2.36
CA CYS A 176 -11.04 7.28 -1.36
C CYS A 176 -11.12 8.83 -1.34
N LYS A 177 -11.27 9.43 -2.53
CA LYS A 177 -11.43 10.89 -2.70
C LYS A 177 -12.78 11.40 -2.18
N SER A 178 -13.83 10.57 -2.18
CA SER A 178 -15.15 10.94 -1.64
C SER A 178 -15.26 10.86 -0.11
N LEU A 179 -14.19 10.45 0.57
CA LEU A 179 -14.16 10.21 2.01
C LEU A 179 -13.22 11.17 2.75
N ARG A 180 -13.59 11.51 3.99
CA ARG A 180 -12.73 12.22 4.96
C ARG A 180 -12.72 11.51 6.31
N GLU A 181 -11.54 11.38 6.91
CA GLU A 181 -11.42 10.80 8.24
C GLU A 181 -11.82 11.82 9.32
N SER A 182 -12.75 11.44 10.20
CA SER A 182 -13.37 12.33 11.18
C SER A 182 -12.38 12.84 12.23
N THR A 183 -11.47 11.99 12.71
CA THR A 183 -10.43 12.37 13.68
C THR A 183 -9.49 13.42 13.10
N ALA A 184 -9.15 13.32 11.81
CA ALA A 184 -8.35 14.33 11.11
C ALA A 184 -9.09 15.67 11.00
N LEU A 185 -10.39 15.65 10.66
CA LEU A 185 -11.22 16.85 10.65
C LEU A 185 -11.33 17.49 12.04
N ASP A 186 -11.57 16.69 13.07
CA ASP A 186 -11.68 17.15 14.46
C ASP A 186 -10.35 17.72 14.98
N ALA A 187 -9.22 17.23 14.45
CA ALA A 187 -7.87 17.73 14.75
C ALA A 187 -7.45 18.98 13.95
N GLY A 188 -8.35 19.57 13.16
CA GLY A 188 -8.09 20.80 12.39
C GLY A 188 -7.83 20.59 10.90
N GLY A 189 -7.93 19.36 10.40
CA GLY A 189 -7.98 19.07 8.98
C GLY A 189 -9.21 19.71 8.31
N SER A 190 -9.06 20.16 7.07
CA SER A 190 -10.12 20.87 6.36
C SER A 190 -9.94 20.79 4.85
N GLU A 191 -11.02 21.01 4.08
CA GLU A 191 -10.94 21.06 2.63
C GLU A 191 -9.98 22.16 2.13
N THR A 192 -9.85 23.27 2.86
CA THR A 192 -8.86 24.31 2.55
C THR A 192 -7.44 23.79 2.65
N LEU A 193 -7.12 23.04 3.72
CA LEU A 193 -5.81 22.42 3.89
C LEU A 193 -5.57 21.33 2.84
N TYR A 194 -6.56 20.47 2.60
CA TYR A 194 -6.45 19.36 1.65
C TYR A 194 -6.35 19.83 0.19
N GLY A 195 -6.92 20.99 -0.13
CA GLY A 195 -6.75 21.64 -1.44
C GLY A 195 -5.30 22.03 -1.76
N GLU A 196 -4.41 22.06 -0.76
CA GLU A 196 -2.99 22.37 -0.95
C GLU A 196 -2.15 21.17 -1.38
N ILE A 197 -2.65 19.94 -1.23
CA ILE A 197 -1.88 18.70 -1.41
C ILE A 197 -1.23 18.61 -2.80
N GLU A 198 -1.92 19.04 -3.85
CA GLU A 198 -1.37 18.98 -5.22
C GLU A 198 -0.21 19.96 -5.45
N ARG A 199 -0.13 21.03 -4.65
CA ARG A 199 0.87 22.09 -4.74
C ARG A 199 1.72 22.22 -3.48
N PHE A 200 1.86 21.12 -2.73
CA PHE A 200 2.36 21.09 -1.37
C PHE A 200 3.72 21.79 -1.20
N GLU A 201 4.61 21.66 -2.18
CA GLU A 201 5.95 22.25 -2.17
C GLU A 201 5.92 23.77 -1.95
N THR A 202 4.96 24.44 -2.60
CA THR A 202 4.78 25.90 -2.55
C THR A 202 3.74 26.35 -1.54
N SER A 203 3.05 25.42 -0.87
CA SER A 203 2.01 25.77 0.10
C SER A 203 2.61 26.48 1.30
N ILE A 204 1.92 27.52 1.75
CA ILE A 204 2.20 28.23 3.01
C ILE A 204 1.34 27.73 4.17
N LEU A 205 0.34 26.87 3.89
CA LEU A 205 -0.57 26.31 4.89
C LEU A 205 -0.09 24.96 5.43
N LEU A 206 0.67 24.23 4.62
CA LEU A 206 1.33 22.98 5.04
C LEU A 206 2.66 23.30 5.70
N ASP A 207 2.90 22.73 6.87
CA ASP A 207 4.21 22.80 7.50
C ASP A 207 5.22 21.84 6.83
N ASP A 208 6.50 21.99 7.15
CA ASP A 208 7.55 21.18 6.54
C ASP A 208 7.44 19.69 6.90
N ARG A 209 6.81 19.36 8.05
CA ARG A 209 6.61 17.97 8.47
C ARG A 209 5.58 17.28 7.58
N ALA A 210 4.45 17.93 7.33
CA ALA A 210 3.43 17.46 6.39
C ALA A 210 3.99 17.34 4.96
N LYS A 211 4.77 18.32 4.50
CA LYS A 211 5.44 18.28 3.19
C LYS A 211 6.39 17.09 3.08
N ALA A 212 7.21 16.83 4.10
CA ALA A 212 8.11 15.68 4.12
C ALA A 212 7.34 14.35 4.05
N GLY A 213 6.21 14.23 4.76
CA GLY A 213 5.35 13.04 4.67
C GLY A 213 4.75 12.82 3.28
N ILE A 214 4.29 13.90 2.63
CA ILE A 214 3.74 13.87 1.26
C ILE A 214 4.84 13.48 0.25
N MET A 215 6.01 14.10 0.33
CA MET A 215 7.16 13.81 -0.55
C MET A 215 7.63 12.36 -0.41
N TYR A 216 7.69 11.85 0.83
CA TYR A 216 8.03 10.46 1.08
C TYR A 216 6.99 9.49 0.49
N ALA A 217 5.69 9.82 0.59
CA ALA A 217 4.64 9.03 -0.05
C ALA A 217 4.77 9.02 -1.59
N ASP A 218 5.07 10.16 -2.20
CA ASP A 218 5.33 10.27 -3.64
C ASP A 218 6.50 9.40 -4.07
N ALA A 219 7.62 9.45 -3.33
CA ALA A 219 8.80 8.66 -3.62
C ALA A 219 8.51 7.15 -3.47
N LEU A 220 7.78 6.73 -2.44
CA LEU A 220 7.41 5.34 -2.22
C LEU A 220 6.46 4.81 -3.31
N ILE A 221 5.57 5.65 -3.84
CA ILE A 221 4.58 5.29 -4.87
C ILE A 221 5.15 5.35 -6.29
N TRP A 222 6.05 6.28 -6.61
CA TRP A 222 6.50 6.47 -8.00
C TRP A 222 7.95 6.06 -8.25
N THR A 223 8.83 6.19 -7.28
CA THR A 223 10.28 5.97 -7.47
C THR A 223 10.92 5.15 -6.35
N PRO A 224 10.32 4.03 -5.90
CA PRO A 224 10.74 3.37 -4.67
C PRO A 224 12.17 2.77 -4.74
N ALA A 225 12.66 2.40 -5.93
CA ALA A 225 14.05 1.97 -6.12
C ALA A 225 15.08 3.12 -6.04
N HIS A 226 14.60 4.35 -6.17
CA HIS A 226 15.38 5.58 -6.10
C HIS A 226 14.92 6.46 -4.93
N LEU A 227 14.24 5.89 -3.94
CA LEU A 227 13.76 6.59 -2.76
C LEU A 227 14.90 7.48 -2.25
N ALA A 228 14.75 8.79 -2.43
CA ALA A 228 15.89 9.67 -2.32
C ALA A 228 16.38 9.63 -0.88
N VAL A 229 17.71 9.60 -0.71
CA VAL A 229 18.33 9.65 0.62
C VAL A 229 17.82 10.87 1.38
N ASP A 230 17.57 11.96 0.65
CA ASP A 230 17.04 13.22 1.16
C ASP A 230 15.58 13.10 1.61
N ASP A 231 14.70 12.40 0.87
CA ASP A 231 13.31 12.18 1.29
C ASP A 231 13.23 11.41 2.61
N ALA A 232 13.99 10.31 2.69
CA ALA A 232 14.07 9.53 3.93
C ALA A 232 14.78 10.32 5.05
N ALA A 233 15.74 11.19 4.73
CA ALA A 233 16.40 12.06 5.70
C ALA A 233 15.45 13.10 6.29
N GLU A 234 14.63 13.75 5.46
CA GLU A 234 13.61 14.69 5.91
C GLU A 234 12.63 14.00 6.85
N VAL A 235 12.17 12.78 6.51
CA VAL A 235 11.32 12.00 7.42
C VAL A 235 12.05 11.67 8.73
N ARG A 236 13.29 11.16 8.69
CA ARG A 236 14.07 10.88 9.91
C ARG A 236 14.30 12.12 10.79
N SER A 237 14.37 13.31 10.19
CA SER A 237 14.62 14.56 10.93
C SER A 237 13.36 15.14 11.58
N ARG A 238 12.17 14.81 11.06
CA ARG A 238 10.89 15.43 11.46
C ARG A 238 9.94 14.48 12.16
N PHE A 239 10.15 13.18 12.02
CA PHE A 239 9.33 12.12 12.60
C PHE A 239 10.18 11.27 13.52
N SER A 240 9.61 10.85 14.64
CA SER A 240 10.19 9.79 15.45
C SER A 240 10.06 8.44 14.74
N ASP A 241 10.87 7.46 15.14
CA ASP A 241 10.86 6.11 14.55
C ASP A 241 9.45 5.49 14.48
N ALA A 242 8.64 5.61 15.54
CA ALA A 242 7.28 5.08 15.53
C ALA A 242 6.39 5.78 14.50
N GLU A 243 6.49 7.11 14.38
CA GLU A 243 5.71 7.87 13.41
C GLU A 243 6.15 7.58 11.97
N ALA A 244 7.46 7.44 11.71
CA ALA A 244 7.99 7.13 10.38
C ALA A 244 7.63 5.70 9.93
N VAL A 245 7.63 4.75 10.87
CA VAL A 245 7.13 3.39 10.64
C VAL A 245 5.64 3.40 10.35
N GLU A 246 4.85 4.09 11.17
CA GLU A 246 3.40 4.22 10.98
C GLU A 246 3.07 4.86 9.63
N LEU A 247 3.73 5.97 9.28
CA LEU A 247 3.62 6.62 7.98
C LEU A 247 3.86 5.63 6.83
N THR A 248 4.93 4.84 6.91
CA THR A 248 5.29 3.87 5.86
C THR A 248 4.22 2.77 5.71
N PHE A 249 3.74 2.22 6.82
CA PHE A 249 2.68 1.20 6.79
C PHE A 249 1.31 1.77 6.43
N ASP A 250 1.00 3.02 6.82
CA ASP A 250 -0.22 3.70 6.40
C ASP A 250 -0.24 3.94 4.90
N ILE A 251 0.88 4.32 4.29
CA ILE A 251 0.97 4.43 2.83
C ILE A 251 0.62 3.09 2.18
N MET A 252 1.15 1.97 2.68
CA MET A 252 0.77 0.63 2.20
C MET A 252 -0.70 0.32 2.42
N ARG A 253 -1.21 0.53 3.64
CA ARG A 253 -2.62 0.31 3.97
C ARG A 253 -3.53 1.08 3.03
N ASN A 254 -3.23 2.36 2.79
CA ASN A 254 -3.99 3.23 1.92
C ASN A 254 -3.88 2.82 0.45
N ALA A 255 -2.73 2.30 0.02
CA ALA A 255 -2.52 1.74 -1.30
C ALA A 255 -3.27 0.43 -1.57
N SER A 256 -3.92 -0.19 -0.57
CA SER A 256 -4.88 -1.27 -0.83
C SER A 256 -6.02 -0.82 -1.74
N ASN A 257 -6.26 0.50 -1.88
CA ASN A 257 -7.16 1.07 -2.86
C ASN A 257 -6.83 0.70 -4.32
N LYS A 258 -5.57 0.34 -4.63
CA LYS A 258 -5.17 -0.15 -5.95
C LYS A 258 -5.96 -1.39 -6.35
N ILE A 259 -6.35 -2.24 -5.40
CA ILE A 259 -7.19 -3.41 -5.64
C ILE A 259 -8.54 -2.97 -6.23
N ALA A 260 -9.23 -2.04 -5.56
CA ALA A 260 -10.52 -1.53 -6.01
C ALA A 260 -10.40 -0.78 -7.35
N VAL A 261 -9.39 0.07 -7.52
CA VAL A 261 -9.17 0.83 -8.76
C VAL A 261 -8.90 -0.10 -9.94
N SER A 262 -8.04 -1.10 -9.76
CA SER A 262 -7.68 -2.04 -10.84
C SER A 262 -8.89 -2.81 -11.36
N LEU A 263 -9.86 -3.10 -10.49
CA LEU A 263 -11.10 -3.79 -10.81
C LEU A 263 -12.28 -2.85 -11.14
N ALA A 264 -12.05 -1.52 -11.18
CA ALA A 264 -13.09 -0.50 -11.33
C ALA A 264 -14.21 -0.56 -10.27
N ALA A 265 -13.90 -1.10 -9.09
CA ALA A 265 -14.79 -1.24 -7.94
C ALA A 265 -14.70 -0.06 -6.94
N ASP A 266 -14.11 1.06 -7.37
CA ASP A 266 -13.83 2.24 -6.54
C ASP A 266 -14.92 3.33 -6.66
N ALA A 267 -16.18 2.97 -6.91
CA ALA A 267 -17.26 3.95 -7.03
C ALA A 267 -17.33 4.88 -5.79
N PRO A 268 -17.49 6.20 -5.97
CA PRO A 268 -17.56 7.13 -4.84
C PRO A 268 -18.82 6.89 -4.01
N THR A 269 -18.73 7.05 -2.69
CA THR A 269 -19.89 6.91 -1.80
C THR A 269 -20.88 8.07 -1.92
N VAL A 270 -20.41 9.23 -2.37
CA VAL A 270 -21.20 10.44 -2.60
C VAL A 270 -20.87 11.07 -3.95
N THR A 271 -21.86 11.67 -4.61
CA THR A 271 -21.69 12.33 -5.92
C THR A 271 -21.30 13.81 -5.80
N ARG A 272 -21.47 14.42 -4.61
CA ARG A 272 -21.07 15.79 -4.29
C ARG A 272 -20.56 15.86 -2.86
N GLY A 273 -19.55 16.70 -2.63
CA GLY A 273 -18.93 16.87 -1.32
C GLY A 273 -18.17 15.61 -0.87
N THR A 274 -18.13 15.40 0.44
CA THR A 274 -17.40 14.30 1.08
C THR A 274 -18.25 13.65 2.15
N GLN A 275 -18.15 12.33 2.30
CA GLN A 275 -18.69 11.60 3.43
C GLN A 275 -17.62 11.40 4.50
N ARG A 276 -18.02 11.43 5.78
CA ARG A 276 -17.13 11.18 6.90
C ARG A 276 -17.04 9.69 7.22
N TYR A 277 -15.88 9.25 7.64
CA TYR A 277 -15.68 7.94 8.26
C TYR A 277 -14.73 8.06 9.44
N ARG A 278 -14.72 7.08 10.31
CA ARG A 278 -13.76 6.95 11.40
C ARG A 278 -13.16 5.56 11.42
N LEU A 279 -11.98 5.42 11.99
CA LEU A 279 -11.41 4.12 12.31
C LEU A 279 -11.90 3.67 13.70
N GLY A 280 -12.51 2.49 13.77
CA GLY A 280 -12.88 1.83 15.01
C GLY A 280 -11.65 1.46 15.85
N LEU A 281 -11.89 1.08 17.11
CA LEU A 281 -10.81 0.61 18.00
C LEU A 281 -10.21 -0.72 17.52
N ASP A 282 -10.98 -1.49 16.76
CA ASP A 282 -10.56 -2.72 16.07
C ASP A 282 -9.79 -2.44 14.76
N GLY A 283 -9.76 -1.19 14.29
CA GLY A 283 -9.16 -0.77 13.03
C GLY A 283 -10.12 -0.83 11.83
N GLN A 284 -11.39 -1.17 12.05
CA GLN A 284 -12.40 -1.24 10.99
C GLN A 284 -12.95 0.15 10.64
N THR A 285 -13.31 0.35 9.38
CA THR A 285 -13.92 1.61 8.92
C THR A 285 -15.39 1.67 9.35
N VAL A 286 -15.77 2.76 10.03
CA VAL A 286 -17.16 3.06 10.41
C VAL A 286 -17.60 4.35 9.71
N PHE A 287 -18.62 4.26 8.87
CA PHE A 287 -19.17 5.41 8.16
C PHE A 287 -20.15 6.20 9.04
N SER A 288 -20.15 7.53 8.88
CA SER A 288 -21.02 8.46 9.62
C SER A 288 -21.59 9.53 8.70
#